data_AF-A0A0D0AAC2-F1
#
_entry.id   AF-A0A0D0AAC2-F1
#
_cell.length_a   1.000
_cell.length_b   1.000
_cell.length_c   1.000
_cell.angle_alpha   90.00
_cell.angle_beta   90.00
_cell.angle_gamma   90.00
#
_symmetry.space_group_name_H-M   'P 1'
#
loop_
_entity.id
_entity.type
_entity.pdbx_description
1 polymer ?
#
loop_
_entity_poly.entity_id
_entity_poly.type
_entity_poly.pdbx_seq_one_letter_code
_entity_poly.pdbx_strand_id
1 'polypeptide(L)'
;LVTLRLVPRLLGGKGGFGSQLRAAGGRMSSQKTSNNDSCRDLSGRRLSTLKTAKRLVDYMEHEDVRKKAATDAKKAKLESLERKIAAASVDPETLAGKKHRFDDTEYLEESRELVDNVRSAVSAGLIKKKKKTKTDHPSNSSEVSKSTGTGVPTTSQTKVAATSTPSVAVAASA
;
A
#
# COMPACT_ATOMS: atom_id res chain seq x y z
N LEU A 1 16.22 59.43 -61.84
CA LEU A 1 17.24 58.76 -60.99
C LEU A 1 16.55 57.63 -60.22
N VAL A 2 16.98 56.38 -60.40
CA VAL A 2 16.38 55.21 -59.73
C VAL A 2 17.22 54.85 -58.52
N THR A 3 16.60 54.80 -57.35
CA THR A 3 17.25 54.40 -56.09
C THR A 3 16.95 52.94 -55.80
N LEU A 4 17.99 52.11 -55.67
CA LEU A 4 17.88 50.71 -55.27
C LEU A 4 18.47 50.52 -53.88
N ARG A 5 17.69 49.91 -52.99
CA ARG A 5 18.13 49.61 -51.62
C ARG A 5 18.48 48.12 -51.53
N LEU A 6 19.77 47.81 -51.52
CA LEU A 6 20.26 46.46 -51.23
C LEU A 6 20.51 46.30 -49.74
N VAL A 7 20.04 45.18 -49.19
CA VAL A 7 20.34 44.75 -47.81
C VAL A 7 21.20 43.49 -47.90
N PRO A 8 22.48 43.54 -47.48
CA PRO A 8 23.36 42.38 -47.51
C PRO A 8 22.86 41.30 -46.54
N ARG A 9 22.94 40.02 -46.94
CA ARG A 9 22.60 38.90 -46.06
C ARG A 9 23.74 38.68 -45.07
N LEU A 10 23.43 38.68 -43.78
CA LEU A 10 24.39 38.39 -42.73
C LEU A 10 24.88 36.93 -42.85
N LEU A 11 26.16 36.70 -42.51
CA LEU A 11 26.79 35.37 -42.42
C LEU A 11 26.21 34.62 -41.21
N GLY A 12 24.99 34.14 -41.39
CA GLY A 12 24.15 33.61 -40.32
C GLY A 12 22.73 33.59 -40.85
N GLY A 13 22.43 32.55 -41.64
CA GLY A 13 21.07 32.31 -42.09
C GLY A 13 20.11 32.33 -40.90
N LYS A 14 18.84 32.72 -41.14
CA LYS A 14 17.76 32.68 -40.13
C LYS A 14 17.91 31.39 -39.31
N GLY A 15 18.29 31.52 -38.04
CA GLY A 15 18.76 30.40 -37.22
C GLY A 15 17.80 29.21 -37.22
N GLY A 16 18.28 28.04 -36.76
CA GLY A 16 17.59 26.75 -36.78
C GLY A 16 16.24 26.67 -36.03
N PHE A 17 15.63 27.78 -35.65
CA PHE A 17 14.29 27.83 -35.07
C PHE A 17 13.24 27.20 -36.00
N GLY A 18 13.30 27.47 -37.31
CA GLY A 18 12.37 26.87 -38.27
C GLY A 18 12.54 25.35 -38.41
N SER A 19 13.78 24.85 -38.35
CA SER A 19 14.05 23.41 -38.36
C SER A 19 13.66 22.75 -37.03
N GLN A 20 13.84 23.45 -35.90
CA GLN A 20 13.39 23.00 -34.59
C GLN A 20 11.87 22.89 -34.51
N LEU A 21 11.13 23.87 -35.03
CA LEU A 21 9.67 23.80 -35.15
C LEU A 21 9.23 22.64 -36.03
N ARG A 22 9.92 22.42 -37.16
CA ARG A 22 9.62 21.29 -38.07
C ARG A 22 9.90 19.94 -37.40
N ALA A 23 11.00 19.82 -36.65
CA ALA A 23 11.34 18.63 -35.89
C ALA A 23 10.36 18.36 -34.75
N ALA A 24 9.95 19.41 -34.02
CA ALA A 24 8.97 19.30 -32.94
C ALA A 24 7.56 18.92 -33.47
N GLY A 25 7.11 19.58 -34.54
CA GLY A 25 5.82 19.31 -35.18
C GLY A 25 5.74 17.89 -35.76
N GLY A 26 6.82 17.39 -36.35
CA GLY A 26 6.89 16.01 -36.84
C GLY A 26 6.71 14.97 -35.72
N ARG A 27 7.29 15.23 -34.54
CA ARG A 27 7.14 14.35 -33.36
C ARG A 27 5.70 14.35 -32.83
N MET A 28 5.10 15.53 -32.70
CA MET A 28 3.72 15.66 -32.19
C MET A 28 2.68 15.04 -33.14
N SER A 29 2.88 15.17 -34.45
CA SER A 29 1.96 14.59 -35.45
C SER A 29 2.14 13.07 -35.62
N SER A 30 3.34 12.55 -35.41
CA SER A 30 3.63 11.12 -35.55
C SER A 30 3.21 10.32 -34.31
N GLN A 31 3.33 10.91 -33.11
CA GLN A 31 2.91 10.29 -31.86
C GLN A 31 1.39 10.39 -31.69
N LYS A 32 0.66 9.50 -32.37
CA LYS A 32 -0.79 9.33 -32.15
C LYS A 32 -1.03 8.93 -30.70
N THR A 33 -1.84 9.70 -30.00
CA THR A 33 -2.21 9.41 -28.61
C THR A 33 -2.97 8.08 -28.57
N SER A 34 -2.46 7.08 -27.85
CA SER A 34 -3.12 5.78 -27.72
C SER A 34 -4.20 5.75 -26.63
N ASN A 35 -4.38 6.85 -25.90
CA ASN A 35 -5.38 6.97 -24.83
C ASN A 35 -6.80 7.20 -25.39
N ASN A 36 -7.44 6.11 -25.82
CA ASN A 36 -8.80 6.10 -26.34
C ASN A 36 -9.86 5.81 -25.27
N ASP A 37 -9.50 5.78 -23.98
CA ASP A 37 -10.40 5.32 -22.91
C ASP A 37 -11.61 6.22 -22.68
N SER A 38 -11.50 7.50 -23.05
CA SER A 38 -12.58 8.49 -22.97
C SER A 38 -13.58 8.39 -24.11
N CYS A 39 -13.23 7.73 -25.22
CA CYS A 39 -14.12 7.58 -26.37
C CYS A 39 -15.33 6.71 -26.00
N ARG A 40 -16.48 7.02 -26.61
CA ARG A 40 -17.73 6.26 -26.45
C ARG A 40 -17.94 5.34 -27.65
N ASP A 41 -18.59 4.21 -27.43
CA ASP A 41 -19.06 3.33 -28.49
C ASP A 41 -20.42 3.79 -29.05
N LEU A 42 -20.91 3.11 -30.09
CA LEU A 42 -22.24 3.37 -30.69
C LEU A 42 -23.40 3.11 -29.72
N SER A 43 -23.15 2.38 -28.63
CA SER A 43 -24.13 2.13 -27.55
C SER A 43 -24.07 3.20 -26.44
N GLY A 44 -23.16 4.18 -26.55
CA GLY A 44 -22.97 5.26 -25.58
C GLY A 44 -22.15 4.89 -24.34
N ARG A 45 -21.58 3.68 -24.27
CA ARG A 45 -20.67 3.25 -23.20
C ARG A 45 -19.24 3.69 -23.49
N ARG A 46 -18.45 3.99 -22.46
CA ARG A 46 -17.03 4.38 -22.65
C ARG A 46 -16.16 3.15 -22.88
N LEU A 47 -15.14 3.27 -23.72
CA LEU A 47 -14.18 2.18 -23.96
C LEU A 47 -13.47 1.72 -22.67
N SER A 48 -13.30 2.63 -21.70
CA SER A 48 -12.79 2.27 -20.37
C SER A 48 -13.64 1.19 -19.67
N THR A 49 -14.97 1.32 -19.71
CA THR A 49 -15.90 0.38 -19.04
C THR A 49 -15.86 -1.01 -19.64
N LEU A 50 -15.70 -1.11 -20.97
CA LEU A 50 -15.53 -2.38 -21.66
C LEU A 50 -14.19 -3.02 -21.33
N LYS A 51 -13.11 -2.22 -21.27
CA LYS A 51 -11.78 -2.72 -20.88
C LYS A 51 -11.76 -3.20 -19.44
N THR A 52 -12.41 -2.50 -18.52
CA THR A 52 -12.51 -2.94 -17.12
C THR A 52 -13.31 -4.24 -17.01
N ALA A 53 -14.43 -4.38 -17.75
CA ALA A 53 -15.21 -5.60 -17.75
C ALA A 53 -14.40 -6.80 -18.26
N LYS A 54 -13.67 -6.64 -19.38
CA LYS A 54 -12.77 -7.68 -19.91
C LYS A 54 -11.68 -8.05 -18.91
N ARG A 55 -11.00 -7.07 -18.31
CA ARG A 55 -9.99 -7.33 -17.27
C ARG A 55 -10.55 -8.09 -16.06
N LEU A 56 -11.79 -7.84 -15.68
CA LEU A 56 -12.44 -8.58 -14.59
C LEU A 56 -12.72 -10.04 -14.98
N VAL A 57 -13.17 -10.28 -16.21
CA VAL A 57 -13.35 -11.63 -16.75
C VAL A 57 -12.01 -12.37 -16.80
N ASP A 58 -10.99 -11.76 -17.42
CA ASP A 58 -9.63 -12.33 -17.48
C ASP A 58 -9.08 -12.62 -16.08
N TYR A 59 -9.34 -11.73 -15.11
CA TYR A 59 -8.91 -11.92 -13.73
C TYR A 59 -9.57 -13.17 -13.11
N MET A 60 -10.88 -13.34 -13.29
CA MET A 60 -11.63 -14.50 -12.80
C MET A 60 -11.15 -15.80 -13.46
N GLU A 61 -10.92 -15.79 -14.78
CA GLU A 61 -10.38 -16.95 -15.50
C GLU A 61 -8.97 -17.32 -15.02
N HIS A 62 -8.13 -16.31 -14.76
CA HIS A 62 -6.78 -16.51 -14.23
C HIS A 62 -6.74 -16.74 -12.71
N GLU A 63 -7.85 -16.64 -11.97
CA GLU A 63 -7.86 -16.96 -10.54
C GLU A 63 -7.52 -18.42 -10.30
N ASP A 64 -8.04 -19.34 -11.09
CA ASP A 64 -7.85 -20.77 -10.88
C ASP A 64 -6.41 -21.18 -11.16
N VAL A 65 -5.80 -20.61 -12.20
CA VAL A 65 -4.38 -20.80 -12.50
C VAL A 65 -3.52 -20.22 -11.37
N ARG A 66 -3.84 -19.03 -10.87
CA ARG A 66 -3.11 -18.41 -9.75
C ARG A 66 -3.27 -19.17 -8.44
N LYS A 67 -4.46 -19.69 -8.15
CA LYS A 67 -4.73 -20.53 -6.98
C LYS A 67 -3.93 -21.83 -7.05
N LYS A 68 -3.92 -22.51 -8.21
CA LYS A 68 -3.09 -23.72 -8.44
C LYS A 68 -1.60 -23.43 -8.28
N ALA A 69 -1.09 -22.38 -8.94
CA ALA A 69 0.31 -21.98 -8.79
C ALA A 69 0.68 -21.62 -7.34
N ALA A 70 -0.22 -20.96 -6.61
CA ALA A 70 -0.02 -20.65 -5.20
C ALA A 70 -0.05 -21.90 -4.32
N THR A 71 -0.93 -22.86 -4.59
CA THR A 71 -0.94 -24.13 -3.85
C THR A 71 0.31 -24.95 -4.14
N ASP A 72 0.79 -24.97 -5.39
CA ASP A 72 1.98 -25.72 -5.77
C ASP A 72 3.24 -25.08 -5.19
N ALA A 73 3.33 -23.74 -5.18
CA ALA A 73 4.39 -23.03 -4.48
C ALA A 73 4.37 -23.27 -2.96
N LYS A 74 3.18 -23.36 -2.34
CA LYS A 74 3.04 -23.71 -0.93
C LYS A 74 3.49 -25.14 -0.66
N LYS A 75 3.06 -26.10 -1.50
CA LYS A 75 3.47 -27.51 -1.41
C LYS A 75 4.98 -27.65 -1.58
N ALA A 76 5.58 -27.03 -2.60
CA ALA A 76 7.03 -27.04 -2.80
C ALA A 76 7.79 -26.44 -1.61
N LYS A 77 7.27 -25.37 -0.99
CA LYS A 77 7.85 -24.82 0.24
C LYS A 77 7.74 -25.81 1.40
N LEU A 78 6.58 -26.42 1.61
CA LEU A 78 6.38 -27.43 2.65
C LEU A 78 7.31 -28.63 2.44
N GLU A 79 7.37 -29.19 1.24
CA GLU A 79 8.29 -30.28 0.90
C GLU A 79 9.76 -29.88 1.11
N SER A 80 10.14 -28.65 0.77
CA SER A 80 11.51 -28.17 1.01
C SER A 80 11.82 -28.04 2.49
N LEU A 81 10.84 -27.65 3.32
CA LEU A 81 10.98 -27.57 4.76
C LEU A 81 11.02 -28.97 5.37
N GLU A 82 10.16 -29.87 4.94
CA GLU A 82 10.16 -31.28 5.34
C GLU A 82 11.48 -31.96 5.00
N ARG A 83 12.02 -31.76 3.80
CA ARG A 83 13.35 -32.28 3.42
C ARG A 83 14.47 -31.68 4.27
N LYS A 84 14.41 -30.38 4.60
CA LYS A 84 15.38 -29.74 5.50
C LYS A 84 15.27 -30.26 6.92
N ILE A 85 14.06 -30.48 7.42
CA ILE A 85 13.81 -31.04 8.75
C ILE A 85 14.26 -32.50 8.80
N ALA A 86 13.95 -33.30 7.78
CA ALA A 86 14.39 -34.67 7.65
C ALA A 86 15.92 -34.76 7.59
N ALA A 87 16.57 -33.93 6.77
CA ALA A 87 18.03 -33.85 6.70
C ALA A 87 18.66 -33.37 8.03
N ALA A 88 18.00 -32.46 8.76
CA ALA A 88 18.42 -32.03 10.09
C ALA A 88 18.09 -33.04 11.20
N SER A 89 17.22 -34.02 10.95
CA SER A 89 16.87 -35.09 11.89
C SER A 89 17.80 -36.30 11.83
N VAL A 90 18.62 -36.41 10.78
CA VAL A 90 19.62 -37.48 10.65
C VAL A 90 20.82 -37.25 11.57
N ASP A 91 21.12 -36.01 11.98
CA ASP A 91 22.13 -35.71 13.01
C ASP A 91 21.67 -34.49 13.85
N PRO A 92 21.06 -34.70 15.04
CA PRO A 92 20.58 -33.60 15.88
C PRO A 92 21.71 -32.70 16.44
N GLU A 93 22.98 -33.09 16.29
CA GLU A 93 24.12 -32.31 16.79
C GLU A 93 24.65 -31.24 15.83
N THR A 94 24.53 -31.40 14.51
CA THR A 94 25.37 -30.62 13.58
C THR A 94 24.67 -29.48 12.83
N LEU A 95 23.33 -29.48 12.71
CA LEU A 95 22.62 -28.56 11.80
C LEU A 95 21.61 -27.60 12.43
N ALA A 96 21.25 -27.77 13.71
CA ALA A 96 20.56 -26.72 14.47
C ALA A 96 21.61 -25.69 14.90
N GLY A 97 22.13 -24.92 13.92
CA GLY A 97 23.29 -24.05 14.03
C GLY A 97 23.44 -23.51 15.43
N LYS A 98 24.40 -24.07 16.19
CA LYS A 98 24.61 -23.88 17.62
C LYS A 98 23.36 -23.27 18.27
N LYS A 99 22.34 -24.08 18.58
CA LYS A 99 21.43 -23.71 19.67
C LYS A 99 22.35 -23.53 20.86
N HIS A 100 22.86 -22.31 21.05
CA HIS A 100 23.55 -21.90 22.25
C HIS A 100 22.44 -21.99 23.28
N ARG A 101 22.31 -23.17 23.87
CA ARG A 101 21.49 -23.38 25.04
C ARG A 101 22.13 -22.45 26.06
N PHE A 102 21.52 -21.29 26.19
CA PHE A 102 21.93 -20.27 27.12
C PHE A 102 21.51 -20.78 28.49
N ASP A 103 22.30 -21.74 28.98
CA ASP A 103 22.10 -22.45 30.25
C ASP A 103 23.06 -21.86 31.30
N ASP A 104 23.29 -20.54 31.25
CA ASP A 104 23.95 -19.83 32.35
C ASP A 104 22.94 -19.67 33.48
N THR A 105 22.99 -20.60 34.43
CA THR A 105 22.11 -20.62 35.61
C THR A 105 22.22 -19.35 36.43
N GLU A 106 23.45 -18.82 36.55
CA GLU A 106 23.73 -17.56 37.27
C GLU A 106 22.99 -16.37 36.64
N TYR A 107 23.06 -16.20 35.32
CA TYR A 107 22.34 -15.12 34.63
C TYR A 107 20.82 -15.26 34.75
N LEU A 108 20.31 -16.49 34.72
CA LEU A 108 18.88 -16.75 34.88
C LEU A 108 18.40 -16.45 36.31
N GLU A 109 19.22 -16.70 37.32
CA GLU A 109 18.94 -16.34 38.71
C GLU A 109 19.03 -14.82 38.91
N GLU A 110 20.11 -14.18 38.46
CA GLU A 110 20.28 -12.73 38.53
C GLU A 110 19.14 -11.97 37.81
N SER A 111 18.73 -12.41 36.61
CA SER A 111 17.62 -11.79 35.89
C SER A 111 16.28 -11.96 36.61
N ARG A 112 16.04 -13.10 37.26
CA ARG A 112 14.84 -13.32 38.09
C ARG A 112 14.86 -12.43 39.33
N GLU A 113 15.98 -12.35 40.02
CA GLU A 113 16.14 -11.48 41.20
C GLU A 113 15.97 -10.00 40.85
N LEU A 114 16.53 -9.54 39.74
CA LEU A 114 16.34 -8.17 39.25
C LEU A 114 14.86 -7.87 38.96
N VAL A 115 14.15 -8.81 38.33
CA VAL A 115 12.70 -8.67 38.05
C VAL A 115 11.89 -8.62 39.35
N ASP A 116 12.19 -9.47 40.32
CA ASP A 116 11.49 -9.50 41.61
C ASP A 116 11.78 -8.25 42.46
N ASN A 117 13.02 -7.76 42.45
CA ASN A 117 13.40 -6.52 43.12
C ASN A 117 12.67 -5.30 42.52
N VAL A 118 12.58 -5.21 41.19
CA VAL A 118 11.82 -4.15 40.51
C VAL A 118 10.33 -4.25 40.87
N ARG A 119 9.76 -5.46 40.84
CA ARG A 119 8.35 -5.70 41.18
C ARG A 119 8.04 -5.32 42.62
N SER A 120 8.92 -5.67 43.55
CA SER A 120 8.82 -5.31 44.97
C SER A 120 8.91 -3.80 45.17
N ALA A 121 9.90 -3.13 44.56
CA ALA A 121 10.08 -1.68 44.65
C ALA A 121 8.88 -0.90 44.09
N VAL A 122 8.33 -1.34 42.95
CA VAL A 122 7.11 -0.77 42.37
C VAL A 122 5.91 -0.97 43.30
N SER A 123 5.72 -2.18 43.83
CA SER A 123 4.62 -2.45 44.77
C SER A 123 4.71 -1.61 46.06
N ALA A 124 5.91 -1.51 46.63
CA ALA A 124 6.18 -0.68 47.81
C ALA A 124 6.00 0.82 47.50
N GLY A 125 6.41 1.26 46.31
CA GLY A 125 6.22 2.62 45.81
C GLY A 125 4.75 2.98 45.64
N LEU A 126 3.94 2.08 45.06
CA LEU A 126 2.50 2.26 44.92
C LEU A 126 1.79 2.27 46.28
N ILE A 127 2.18 1.40 47.21
CA ILE A 127 1.59 1.36 48.56
C ILE A 127 1.99 2.61 49.36
N LYS A 128 3.25 3.07 49.29
CA LYS A 128 3.69 4.32 49.93
C LYS A 128 3.02 5.54 49.31
N LYS A 129 2.88 5.59 47.98
CA LYS A 129 2.11 6.65 47.28
C LYS A 129 0.65 6.62 47.71
N LYS A 130 0.00 5.45 47.73
CA LYS A 130 -1.39 5.28 48.18
C LYS A 130 -1.58 5.65 49.64
N LYS A 131 -0.62 5.35 50.51
CA LYS A 131 -0.63 5.75 51.94
C LYS A 131 -0.48 7.27 52.09
N LYS A 132 0.38 7.90 51.29
CA LYS A 132 0.59 9.36 51.26
C LYS A 132 -0.63 10.11 50.68
N THR A 133 -1.28 9.58 49.65
CA THR A 133 -2.54 10.15 49.11
C THR A 133 -3.76 9.90 50.01
N LYS A 134 -3.68 8.98 50.99
CA LYS A 134 -4.75 8.73 51.97
C LYS A 134 -4.64 9.64 53.20
N THR A 135 -3.47 10.24 53.44
CA THR A 135 -3.25 11.24 54.49
C THR A 135 -3.44 12.67 54.00
N ASP A 136 -3.29 12.93 52.70
CA ASP A 136 -3.53 14.24 52.08
C ASP A 136 -4.75 14.17 51.14
N HIS A 137 -5.96 14.40 51.67
CA HIS A 137 -7.15 14.65 50.84
C HIS A 137 -7.12 16.12 50.39
N PRO A 138 -7.45 16.38 49.11
CA PRO A 138 -8.47 17.39 48.88
C PRO A 138 -9.65 16.84 48.10
N SER A 139 -10.83 17.23 48.55
CA SER A 139 -12.10 17.21 47.84
C SER A 139 -12.02 18.06 46.57
N ASN A 140 -12.44 17.55 45.41
CA ASN A 140 -13.79 17.76 44.89
C ASN A 140 -13.89 17.39 43.40
N SER A 141 -14.99 16.71 43.08
CA SER A 141 -15.78 16.71 41.84
C SER A 141 -15.14 16.67 40.45
N SER A 142 -15.53 15.61 39.74
CA SER A 142 -16.16 15.62 38.40
C SER A 142 -15.33 15.93 37.14
N GLU A 143 -15.30 14.87 36.32
CA GLU A 143 -15.53 14.87 34.87
C GLU A 143 -14.35 14.96 33.87
N VAL A 144 -14.15 13.79 33.25
CA VAL A 144 -14.02 13.54 31.80
C VAL A 144 -12.66 13.75 31.13
N SER A 145 -12.04 12.61 30.83
CA SER A 145 -11.48 12.14 29.55
C SER A 145 -11.11 13.22 28.50
N LYS A 146 -9.97 13.16 27.82
CA LYS A 146 -9.54 12.05 26.96
C LYS A 146 -8.16 12.38 26.35
N SER A 147 -7.31 11.37 26.28
CA SER A 147 -6.11 11.31 25.45
C SER A 147 -6.43 11.51 23.97
N THR A 148 -5.57 12.27 23.30
CA THR A 148 -4.98 11.99 21.98
C THR A 148 -5.90 11.42 20.89
N GLY A 149 -6.16 12.25 19.90
CA GLY A 149 -6.76 11.82 18.63
C GLY A 149 -6.55 12.89 17.57
N THR A 150 -5.31 13.06 17.10
CA THR A 150 -5.06 13.84 15.88
C THR A 150 -5.49 13.00 14.68
N GLY A 151 -6.80 12.94 14.49
CA GLY A 151 -7.42 12.45 13.27
C GLY A 151 -7.90 13.64 12.44
N VAL A 152 -7.19 13.89 11.34
CA VAL A 152 -7.73 14.04 9.97
C VAL A 152 -8.68 15.24 9.69
N PRO A 153 -8.50 15.92 8.53
CA PRO A 153 -9.65 15.94 7.62
C PRO A 153 -9.27 15.50 6.20
N THR A 154 -9.67 14.27 5.89
CA THR A 154 -10.19 13.81 4.62
C THR A 154 -11.35 14.73 4.29
N THR A 155 -11.16 15.57 3.27
CA THR A 155 -12.27 16.34 2.72
C THR A 155 -13.31 15.39 2.15
N SER A 156 -14.51 15.63 2.65
CA SER A 156 -15.77 14.93 2.48
C SER A 156 -16.27 14.88 1.03
N GLN A 157 -16.85 13.73 0.74
CA GLN A 157 -17.77 13.45 -0.35
C GLN A 157 -18.99 14.39 -0.28
N THR A 158 -19.40 14.93 -1.43
CA THR A 158 -20.75 15.46 -1.62
C THR A 158 -21.64 14.32 -2.12
N LYS A 159 -22.57 13.90 -1.26
CA LYS A 159 -23.66 12.98 -1.56
C LYS A 159 -24.87 13.83 -1.93
N VAL A 160 -25.42 13.64 -3.13
CA VAL A 160 -26.82 13.97 -3.44
C VAL A 160 -27.54 12.70 -3.86
N ALA A 161 -28.59 12.40 -3.08
CA ALA A 161 -29.54 11.32 -3.25
C ALA A 161 -30.38 11.55 -4.51
N ALA A 162 -30.55 10.52 -5.34
CA ALA A 162 -31.73 9.66 -5.43
C ALA A 162 -32.92 10.30 -6.18
N THR A 163 -33.20 9.81 -7.40
CA THR A 163 -34.59 9.65 -7.86
C THR A 163 -34.72 8.56 -8.94
N SER A 164 -35.67 7.64 -8.67
CA SER A 164 -36.52 6.84 -9.57
C SER A 164 -35.93 5.75 -10.46
N THR A 165 -36.13 4.51 -10.01
CA THR A 165 -36.40 3.31 -10.82
C THR A 165 -37.72 3.45 -11.60
N PRO A 166 -37.86 2.76 -12.74
CA PRO A 166 -39.00 1.83 -12.84
C PRO A 166 -38.62 0.44 -13.35
N SER A 167 -39.34 -0.50 -12.76
CA SER A 167 -39.51 -1.92 -13.05
C SER A 167 -40.03 -2.19 -14.47
N VAL A 168 -39.44 -3.15 -15.19
CA VAL A 168 -40.11 -4.01 -16.20
C VAL A 168 -39.36 -5.36 -16.19
N ALA A 169 -39.83 -6.35 -15.45
CA ALA A 169 -40.77 -7.41 -15.87
C ALA A 169 -40.19 -8.34 -16.95
N VAL A 170 -39.87 -9.55 -16.50
CA VAL A 170 -39.53 -10.74 -17.26
C VAL A 170 -40.69 -11.11 -18.19
N ALA A 171 -40.41 -11.31 -19.47
CA ALA A 171 -41.30 -12.01 -20.39
C ALA A 171 -40.53 -13.19 -21.00
N ALA A 172 -40.95 -14.38 -20.57
CA ALA A 172 -40.69 -15.65 -21.24
C ALA A 172 -41.72 -15.85 -22.35
N SER A 173 -41.29 -16.37 -23.51
CA SER A 173 -42.04 -17.16 -24.50
C SER A 173 -41.04 -17.56 -25.59
N ALA A 174 -40.76 -18.86 -25.75
CA ALA A 174 -41.44 -19.81 -26.64
C ALA A 174 -40.92 -19.70 -28.08
#